data_AF-A0A1H9XDM0-F1
#
_entry.id   AF-A0A1H9XDM0-F1
#
_cell.length_a   1.000
_cell.length_b   1.000
_cell.length_c   1.000
_cell.angle_alpha   90.00
_cell.angle_beta   90.00
_cell.angle_gamma   90.00
#
_symmetry.space_group_name_H-M   'P 1'
#
loop_
_entity.id
_entity.type
_entity.pdbx_description
1 polymer ?
#
loop_
_entity_poly.entity_id
_entity_poly.type
_entity_poly.pdbx_seq_one_letter_code
_entity_poly.pdbx_strand_id
1 'polypeptide(L)'
;MKRYITFIMAFLLVIVPNNPRAEIEGYDIVAKSRKENITLYAKKMNDLYYDFKLDFKGEVYSRPFWINVANNITYSPQIYYEDINKDKKKELIIILNQGYGTGLLQQEIYVYGYTNGLIDVLVDNPLAIIYKNVKTKLSTEKAEIKIGDKVYKVDITPLKIKPTNLFEDIAFGGVTKYEVKDHQLIATISGQISPAGFVGQFVIVYEYRDKMYQAKSIEFQTSPDLRFIN
;
A
#
# COMPACT_ATOMS: atom_id res chain seq x y z
N MET A 1 8.67 51.97 -59.96
CA MET A 1 8.76 50.50 -60.09
C MET A 1 8.94 49.91 -58.70
N LYS A 2 7.86 49.35 -58.12
CA LYS A 2 7.87 48.79 -56.74
C LYS A 2 8.33 47.34 -56.80
N ARG A 3 9.44 47.03 -56.09
CA ARG A 3 9.93 45.65 -55.89
C ARG A 3 9.23 45.06 -54.66
N TYR A 4 8.49 43.98 -54.84
CA TYR A 4 7.97 43.17 -53.75
C TYR A 4 9.05 42.19 -53.29
N ILE A 5 9.41 42.24 -52.01
CA ILE A 5 10.24 41.23 -51.35
C ILE A 5 9.29 40.26 -50.67
N THR A 6 9.22 39.03 -51.19
CA THR A 6 8.42 37.96 -50.61
C THR A 6 9.19 37.34 -49.45
N PHE A 7 8.70 37.52 -48.22
CA PHE A 7 9.19 36.80 -47.04
C PHE A 7 8.64 35.38 -47.06
N ILE A 8 9.50 34.37 -47.24
CA ILE A 8 9.13 32.96 -47.08
C ILE A 8 9.28 32.63 -45.60
N MET A 9 8.16 32.56 -44.90
CA MET A 9 8.10 32.14 -43.50
C MET A 9 8.19 30.60 -43.44
N ALA A 10 9.39 30.09 -43.15
CA ALA A 10 9.59 28.66 -42.94
C ALA A 10 8.96 28.25 -41.60
N PHE A 11 7.82 27.54 -41.67
CA PHE A 11 7.29 26.81 -40.51
C PHE A 11 8.21 25.62 -40.24
N LEU A 12 9.11 25.78 -39.26
CA LEU A 12 9.75 24.65 -38.59
C LEU A 12 8.66 23.92 -37.80
N LEU A 13 8.11 22.87 -38.40
CA LEU A 13 7.37 21.83 -37.69
C LEU A 13 8.35 21.17 -36.72
N VAL A 14 8.36 21.65 -35.48
CA VAL A 14 8.93 20.89 -34.37
C VAL A 14 8.02 19.69 -34.19
N ILE A 15 8.42 18.57 -34.81
CA ILE A 15 7.87 17.27 -34.48
C ILE A 15 8.23 17.06 -33.02
N VAL A 16 7.29 17.34 -32.12
CA VAL A 16 7.36 16.83 -30.76
C VAL A 16 7.43 15.32 -30.92
N PRO A 17 8.50 14.64 -30.46
CA PRO A 17 8.49 13.20 -30.48
C PRO A 17 7.34 12.77 -29.56
N ASN A 18 6.24 12.32 -30.16
CA ASN A 18 5.33 11.40 -29.52
C ASN A 18 6.20 10.19 -29.22
N ASN A 19 6.82 10.18 -28.05
CA ASN A 19 7.61 9.05 -27.60
C ASN A 19 6.59 7.93 -27.38
N PRO A 20 6.46 6.94 -28.29
CA PRO A 20 5.65 5.78 -28.00
C PRO A 20 6.49 4.98 -27.02
N ARG A 21 6.47 5.37 -25.73
CA ARG A 21 7.21 4.64 -24.69
C ARG A 21 6.71 3.20 -24.75
N ALA A 22 7.64 2.32 -25.08
CA ALA A 22 7.41 0.99 -25.59
C ALA A 22 6.35 0.24 -24.77
N GLU A 23 5.34 -0.29 -25.46
CA GLU A 23 4.67 -1.48 -24.97
C GLU A 23 5.75 -2.57 -24.86
N ILE A 24 5.96 -3.10 -23.66
CA ILE A 24 6.89 -4.20 -23.48
C ILE A 24 6.17 -5.45 -23.99
N GLU A 25 6.63 -6.00 -25.10
CA GLU A 25 6.00 -7.16 -25.74
C GLU A 25 5.77 -8.29 -24.73
N GLY A 26 4.53 -8.77 -24.65
CA GLY A 26 4.12 -9.81 -23.71
C GLY A 26 3.80 -9.34 -22.29
N TYR A 27 3.71 -8.03 -22.03
CA TYR A 27 3.30 -7.47 -20.73
C TYR A 27 2.12 -6.51 -20.86
N ASP A 28 1.20 -6.61 -19.91
CA ASP A 28 0.08 -5.68 -19.75
C ASP A 28 0.52 -4.46 -18.95
N ILE A 29 -0.01 -3.28 -19.26
CA ILE A 29 0.07 -2.12 -18.35
C ILE A 29 -0.95 -2.33 -17.23
N VAL A 30 -0.47 -2.49 -16.00
CA VAL A 30 -1.31 -2.80 -14.83
C VAL A 30 -1.52 -1.60 -13.90
N ALA A 31 -0.63 -0.60 -13.96
CA ALA A 31 -0.82 0.69 -13.29
C ALA A 31 0.00 1.79 -13.97
N LYS A 32 -0.46 3.04 -13.88
CA LYS A 32 0.23 4.20 -14.48
C LYS A 32 0.01 5.48 -13.68
N SER A 33 1.09 6.13 -13.28
CA SER A 33 1.07 7.53 -12.83
C SER A 33 1.43 8.44 -14.00
N ARG A 34 0.41 9.08 -14.60
CA ARG A 34 0.62 9.97 -15.76
C ARG A 34 1.42 11.23 -15.38
N LYS A 35 1.13 11.81 -14.23
CA LYS A 35 1.78 13.03 -13.72
C LYS A 35 3.29 12.83 -13.53
N GLU A 36 3.66 11.69 -12.98
CA GLU A 36 5.05 11.40 -12.61
C GLU A 36 5.77 10.55 -13.67
N ASN A 37 5.07 10.21 -14.77
CA ASN A 37 5.49 9.31 -15.82
C ASN A 37 6.11 8.01 -15.28
N ILE A 38 5.29 7.24 -14.57
CA ILE A 38 5.64 5.93 -14.01
C ILE A 38 4.67 4.92 -14.59
N THR A 39 5.17 3.83 -15.14
CA THR A 39 4.33 2.76 -15.69
C THR A 39 4.76 1.44 -15.08
N LEU A 40 3.78 0.68 -14.59
CA LEU A 40 3.98 -0.66 -14.09
C LEU A 40 3.38 -1.65 -15.09
N TYR A 41 4.19 -2.60 -15.50
CA TYR A 41 3.83 -3.67 -16.41
C TYR A 41 3.90 -5.02 -15.68
N ALA A 42 3.09 -5.98 -16.10
CA ALA A 42 3.16 -7.35 -15.58
C ALA A 42 2.65 -8.35 -16.62
N LYS A 43 3.02 -9.62 -16.45
CA LYS A 43 2.36 -10.73 -17.14
C LYS A 43 1.14 -11.16 -16.37
N LYS A 44 0.12 -11.65 -17.07
CA LYS A 44 -1.08 -12.24 -16.47
C LYS A 44 -1.06 -13.76 -16.59
N MET A 45 -1.35 -14.45 -15.50
CA MET A 45 -1.62 -15.89 -15.48
C MET A 45 -2.82 -16.12 -14.57
N ASN A 46 -3.94 -16.53 -15.16
CA ASN A 46 -5.24 -16.63 -14.49
C ASN A 46 -5.61 -15.30 -13.81
N ASP A 47 -5.90 -15.35 -12.51
CA ASP A 47 -6.31 -14.21 -11.69
C ASP A 47 -5.12 -13.49 -11.02
N LEU A 48 -3.88 -13.74 -11.47
CA LEU A 48 -2.67 -13.12 -10.92
C LEU A 48 -1.87 -12.39 -11.99
N TYR A 49 -1.37 -11.22 -11.61
CA TYR A 49 -0.25 -10.55 -12.25
C TYR A 49 1.05 -10.98 -11.58
N TYR A 50 2.09 -11.21 -12.39
CA TYR A 50 3.42 -11.63 -11.96
C TYR A 50 4.48 -11.11 -12.94
N ASP A 51 5.77 -11.33 -12.64
CA ASP A 51 6.91 -10.88 -13.45
C ASP A 51 6.80 -9.38 -13.78
N PHE A 52 6.83 -8.53 -12.77
CA PHE A 52 6.60 -7.10 -12.96
C PHE A 52 7.80 -6.40 -13.61
N LYS A 53 7.52 -5.35 -14.41
CA LYS A 53 8.50 -4.37 -14.88
C LYS A 53 8.05 -2.97 -14.49
N LEU A 54 8.96 -2.20 -13.91
CA LEU A 54 8.72 -0.82 -13.52
C LEU A 54 9.50 0.10 -14.49
N ASP A 55 8.80 0.84 -15.33
CA ASP A 55 9.37 1.95 -16.10
C ASP A 55 9.35 3.21 -15.22
N PHE A 56 10.53 3.64 -14.82
CA PHE A 56 10.73 4.81 -13.98
C PHE A 56 12.01 5.55 -14.39
N LYS A 57 11.88 6.86 -14.59
CA LYS A 57 13.01 7.76 -14.93
C LYS A 57 13.83 7.33 -16.16
N GLY A 58 13.20 6.65 -17.12
CA GLY A 58 13.84 6.22 -18.36
C GLY A 58 14.59 4.88 -18.25
N GLU A 59 14.49 4.21 -17.10
CA GLU A 59 15.02 2.86 -16.89
C GLU A 59 13.88 1.89 -16.62
N VAL A 60 14.10 0.61 -16.97
CA VAL A 60 13.14 -0.47 -16.71
C VAL A 60 13.73 -1.40 -15.66
N TYR A 61 13.08 -1.49 -14.50
CA TYR A 61 13.48 -2.33 -13.39
C TYR A 61 12.65 -3.61 -13.34
N SER A 62 13.32 -4.77 -13.30
CA SER A 62 12.64 -6.06 -13.19
C SER A 62 12.27 -6.40 -11.75
N ARG A 63 11.06 -6.93 -11.54
CA ARG A 63 10.50 -7.37 -10.25
C ARG A 63 9.83 -8.74 -10.41
N PRO A 64 10.62 -9.80 -10.63
CA PRO A 64 10.10 -11.10 -11.03
C PRO A 64 9.22 -11.79 -9.95
N PHE A 65 9.42 -11.43 -8.67
CA PHE A 65 8.75 -12.03 -7.54
C PHE A 65 7.53 -11.24 -7.03
N TRP A 66 7.21 -10.13 -7.68
CA TRP A 66 6.01 -9.36 -7.35
C TRP A 66 4.77 -10.08 -7.83
N ILE A 67 3.72 -10.05 -7.01
CA ILE A 67 2.43 -10.66 -7.29
C ILE A 67 1.33 -9.65 -6.97
N ASN A 68 0.32 -9.56 -7.83
CA ASN A 68 -0.91 -8.83 -7.56
C ASN A 68 -2.11 -9.61 -8.07
N VAL A 69 -3.27 -9.47 -7.45
CA VAL A 69 -4.53 -9.96 -8.03
C VAL A 69 -4.86 -9.20 -9.33
N ALA A 70 -5.39 -9.91 -10.33
CA ALA A 70 -5.64 -9.41 -11.69
C ALA A 70 -7.12 -9.40 -12.09
N ASN A 71 -8.00 -9.88 -11.23
CA ASN A 71 -9.43 -10.08 -11.52
C ASN A 71 -10.33 -8.95 -10.99
N ASN A 72 -9.76 -7.90 -10.38
CA ASN A 72 -10.55 -6.80 -9.81
C ASN A 72 -9.79 -5.46 -9.83
N ILE A 73 -10.37 -4.46 -10.51
CA ILE A 73 -9.77 -3.13 -10.67
C ILE A 73 -9.57 -2.38 -9.36
N THR A 74 -10.43 -2.59 -8.36
CA THR A 74 -10.32 -1.97 -7.02
C THR A 74 -9.01 -2.36 -6.33
N TYR A 75 -8.44 -3.51 -6.72
CA TYR A 75 -7.22 -4.08 -6.16
C TYR A 75 -6.03 -4.02 -7.14
N SER A 76 -6.08 -3.08 -8.08
CA SER A 76 -4.94 -2.79 -8.96
C SER A 76 -3.74 -2.28 -8.15
N PRO A 77 -2.51 -2.43 -8.68
CA PRO A 77 -1.33 -1.87 -8.05
C PRO A 77 -1.46 -0.34 -7.88
N GLN A 78 -0.96 0.17 -6.76
CA GLN A 78 -0.97 1.61 -6.47
C GLN A 78 0.44 2.16 -6.60
N ILE A 79 0.55 3.39 -7.11
CA ILE A 79 1.81 4.08 -7.34
C ILE A 79 1.75 5.45 -6.67
N TYR A 80 2.67 5.71 -5.74
CA TYR A 80 2.87 7.03 -5.14
C TYR A 80 4.30 7.50 -5.40
N TYR A 81 4.47 8.81 -5.60
CA TYR A 81 5.80 9.41 -5.74
C TYR A 81 5.83 10.76 -5.03
N GLU A 82 6.13 10.70 -3.73
CA GLU A 82 5.95 11.79 -2.76
C GLU A 82 7.09 11.79 -1.75
N ASP A 83 7.39 12.95 -1.17
CA ASP A 83 8.32 13.09 -0.05
C ASP A 83 7.59 12.69 1.23
N ILE A 84 7.82 11.46 1.71
CA ILE A 84 7.17 10.93 2.92
C ILE A 84 8.12 10.95 4.14
N ASN A 85 9.41 11.24 3.92
CA ASN A 85 10.41 11.34 4.98
C ASN A 85 10.77 12.80 5.38
N LYS A 86 10.29 13.79 4.61
CA LYS A 86 10.47 15.25 4.77
C LYS A 86 11.89 15.76 4.50
N ASP A 87 12.67 15.05 3.68
CA ASP A 87 14.03 15.43 3.29
C ASP A 87 14.09 16.24 1.98
N LYS A 88 12.93 16.58 1.40
CA LYS A 88 12.73 17.27 0.11
C LYS A 88 13.02 16.42 -1.12
N LYS A 89 13.24 15.11 -0.95
CA LYS A 89 13.32 14.13 -2.04
C LYS A 89 12.11 13.22 -1.95
N LYS A 90 11.64 12.78 -3.11
CA LYS A 90 10.47 11.91 -3.20
C LYS A 90 10.89 10.45 -3.16
N GLU A 91 10.13 9.64 -2.44
CA GLU A 91 10.17 8.19 -2.52
C GLU A 91 9.17 7.67 -3.53
N LEU A 92 9.53 6.62 -4.26
CA LEU A 92 8.59 5.83 -5.04
C LEU A 92 8.03 4.73 -4.14
N ILE A 93 6.71 4.69 -3.99
CA ILE A 93 6.00 3.65 -3.25
C ILE A 93 5.11 2.87 -4.20
N ILE A 94 5.23 1.55 -4.16
CA ILE A 94 4.34 0.62 -4.85
C ILE A 94 3.62 -0.22 -3.80
N ILE A 95 2.30 -0.27 -3.87
CA ILE A 95 1.47 -1.16 -3.04
C ILE A 95 0.82 -2.18 -3.96
N LEU A 96 1.04 -3.46 -3.66
CA LEU A 96 0.44 -4.60 -4.35
C LEU A 96 -0.57 -5.28 -3.43
N ASN A 97 -1.61 -5.86 -3.99
CA ASN A 97 -2.62 -6.66 -3.31
C ASN A 97 -2.47 -8.13 -3.72
N GLN A 98 -2.02 -8.95 -2.77
CA GLN A 98 -1.79 -10.38 -2.99
C GLN A 98 -3.05 -11.23 -2.77
N GLY A 99 -4.08 -10.69 -2.11
CA GLY A 99 -5.31 -11.43 -1.82
C GLY A 99 -6.38 -10.57 -1.16
N TYR A 100 -7.64 -10.87 -1.47
CA TYR A 100 -8.79 -10.18 -0.90
C TYR A 100 -9.98 -11.14 -0.74
N GLY A 101 -10.93 -10.76 0.12
CA GLY A 101 -12.16 -11.51 0.34
C GLY A 101 -12.87 -11.06 1.62
N THR A 102 -13.89 -11.81 2.03
CA THR A 102 -14.55 -11.56 3.31
C THR A 102 -13.56 -11.74 4.45
N GLY A 103 -13.22 -10.64 5.12
CA GLY A 103 -12.24 -10.63 6.20
C GLY A 103 -10.78 -10.81 5.78
N LEU A 104 -10.50 -10.76 4.47
CA LEU A 104 -9.16 -10.86 3.91
C LEU A 104 -8.82 -9.63 3.07
N LEU A 105 -7.69 -9.02 3.35
CA LEU A 105 -7.01 -8.08 2.46
C LEU A 105 -5.53 -8.13 2.78
N GLN A 106 -4.70 -8.61 1.86
CA GLN A 106 -3.26 -8.72 2.06
C GLN A 106 -2.55 -7.83 1.06
N GLN A 107 -2.05 -6.71 1.55
CA GLN A 107 -1.20 -5.82 0.79
C GLN A 107 0.27 -6.01 1.15
N GLU A 108 1.11 -5.82 0.15
CA GLU A 108 2.56 -5.72 0.28
C GLU A 108 3.01 -4.35 -0.23
N ILE A 109 4.06 -3.81 0.38
CA ILE A 109 4.57 -2.48 0.07
C ILE A 109 6.04 -2.55 -0.29
N TYR A 110 6.42 -1.74 -1.28
CA TYR A 110 7.80 -1.53 -1.70
C TYR A 110 8.07 -0.03 -1.74
N VAL A 111 9.11 0.41 -1.03
CA VAL A 111 9.52 1.81 -0.99
C VAL A 111 10.92 1.94 -1.56
N TYR A 112 11.13 2.99 -2.35
CA TYR A 112 12.38 3.24 -3.02
C TYR A 112 12.81 4.70 -2.92
N GLY A 113 14.09 4.90 -2.61
CA GLY A 113 14.79 6.15 -2.90
C GLY A 113 15.25 6.17 -4.36
N TYR A 114 15.57 7.37 -4.86
CA TYR A 114 16.17 7.55 -6.18
C TYR A 114 17.32 8.53 -6.12
N THR A 115 18.52 8.10 -6.51
CA THR A 115 19.70 8.97 -6.63
C THR A 115 20.36 8.79 -7.99
N ASN A 116 20.95 7.63 -8.24
CA ASN A 116 21.54 7.24 -9.54
C ASN A 116 20.99 5.87 -9.95
N GLY A 117 19.67 5.73 -9.82
CA GLY A 117 18.97 4.45 -9.88
C GLY A 117 18.10 4.23 -8.65
N LEU A 118 17.26 3.19 -8.74
CA LEU A 118 16.32 2.81 -7.70
C LEU A 118 17.04 2.09 -6.55
N ILE A 119 16.81 2.56 -5.31
CA ILE A 119 17.42 1.99 -4.10
C ILE A 119 16.29 1.51 -3.18
N ASP A 120 16.27 0.22 -2.86
CA ASP A 120 15.32 -0.36 -1.91
C ASP A 120 15.44 0.29 -0.54
N VAL A 121 14.29 0.68 0.03
CA VAL A 121 14.17 1.17 1.39
C VAL A 121 13.27 0.22 2.16
N LEU A 122 13.81 -0.38 3.22
CA LEU A 122 13.08 -1.35 4.03
C LEU A 122 11.93 -0.68 4.78
N VAL A 123 10.85 -1.44 4.97
CA VAL A 123 9.70 -1.08 5.79
C VAL A 123 9.50 -2.20 6.81
N ASP A 124 9.46 -1.86 8.09
CA ASP A 124 9.20 -2.84 9.14
C ASP A 124 7.86 -3.55 8.90
N ASN A 125 7.87 -4.87 9.02
CA ASN A 125 6.68 -5.68 8.85
C ASN A 125 5.63 -5.32 9.93
N PRO A 126 4.41 -4.91 9.57
CA PRO A 126 3.42 -4.43 10.52
C PRO A 126 2.93 -5.53 11.45
N LEU A 127 2.87 -6.80 11.02
CA LEU A 127 2.52 -7.90 11.91
C LEU A 127 3.60 -8.14 12.97
N ALA A 128 4.89 -8.07 12.59
CA ALA A 128 5.98 -8.15 13.55
C ALA A 128 5.93 -7.00 14.57
N ILE A 129 5.57 -5.79 14.12
CA ILE A 129 5.33 -4.64 15.00
C ILE A 129 4.19 -4.95 15.98
N ILE A 130 3.04 -5.46 15.51
CA ILE A 130 1.90 -5.80 16.37
C ILE A 130 2.28 -6.88 17.39
N TYR A 131 2.84 -8.00 16.96
CA TYR A 131 3.21 -9.11 17.86
C TYR A 131 4.22 -8.70 18.93
N LYS A 132 5.11 -7.76 18.64
CA LYS A 132 6.10 -7.26 19.61
C LYS A 132 5.51 -6.29 20.63
N ASN A 133 4.52 -5.48 20.24
CA ASN A 133 4.10 -4.31 21.01
C ASN A 133 2.67 -4.41 21.59
N VAL A 134 1.85 -5.34 21.10
CA VAL A 134 0.45 -5.50 21.49
C VAL A 134 0.27 -6.80 22.28
N LYS A 135 -0.43 -6.70 23.41
CA LYS A 135 -0.85 -7.87 24.20
C LYS A 135 -2.36 -7.95 24.22
N THR A 136 -2.91 -9.15 24.06
CA THR A 136 -4.35 -9.36 23.92
C THR A 136 -4.87 -10.39 24.89
N LYS A 137 -6.16 -10.27 25.20
CA LYS A 137 -6.98 -11.33 25.80
C LYS A 137 -8.38 -11.25 25.21
N LEU A 138 -8.96 -12.41 24.94
CA LEU A 138 -10.32 -12.52 24.43
C LEU A 138 -11.16 -13.40 25.36
N SER A 139 -12.40 -12.99 25.62
CA SER A 139 -13.42 -13.80 26.26
C SER A 139 -14.72 -13.74 25.45
N THR A 140 -15.74 -14.46 25.88
CA THR A 140 -17.07 -14.47 25.24
C THR A 140 -17.79 -13.12 25.29
N GLU A 141 -17.38 -12.22 26.19
CA GLU A 141 -18.04 -10.94 26.43
C GLU A 141 -17.18 -9.74 26.05
N LYS A 142 -15.85 -9.87 26.20
CA LYS A 142 -14.95 -8.73 26.00
C LYS A 142 -13.63 -9.11 25.35
N ALA A 143 -13.05 -8.10 24.72
CA ALA A 143 -11.68 -8.10 24.23
C ALA A 143 -10.86 -7.08 25.03
N GLU A 144 -9.69 -7.49 25.52
CA GLU A 144 -8.72 -6.61 26.17
C GLU A 144 -7.47 -6.49 25.29
N ILE A 145 -7.04 -5.26 25.04
CA ILE A 145 -5.90 -4.92 24.18
C ILE A 145 -5.00 -3.98 24.97
N LYS A 146 -3.72 -4.31 25.06
CA LYS A 146 -2.71 -3.47 25.73
C LYS A 146 -1.62 -3.07 24.74
N ILE A 147 -1.38 -1.76 24.63
CA ILE A 147 -0.34 -1.14 23.79
C ILE A 147 0.48 -0.19 24.67
N GLY A 148 1.71 -0.57 24.98
CA GLY A 148 2.48 0.12 26.02
C GLY A 148 1.72 0.15 27.35
N ASP A 149 1.46 1.34 27.88
CA ASP A 149 0.70 1.52 29.13
C ASP A 149 -0.82 1.69 28.91
N LYS A 150 -1.27 1.84 27.65
CA LYS A 150 -2.69 1.99 27.33
C LYS A 150 -3.37 0.62 27.35
N VAL A 151 -4.51 0.53 28.01
CA VAL A 151 -5.37 -0.66 28.03
C VAL A 151 -6.74 -0.29 27.48
N TYR A 152 -7.19 -1.03 26.48
CA TYR A 152 -8.49 -0.92 25.87
C TYR A 152 -9.29 -2.16 26.23
N LYS A 153 -10.52 -1.96 26.69
CA LYS A 153 -11.49 -3.05 26.87
C LYS A 153 -12.69 -2.75 25.99
N VAL A 154 -13.12 -3.74 25.23
CA VAL A 154 -14.20 -3.61 24.25
C VAL A 154 -15.25 -4.67 24.53
N ASP A 155 -16.52 -4.25 24.65
CA ASP A 155 -17.66 -5.17 24.70
C ASP A 155 -17.92 -5.74 23.31
N ILE A 156 -17.85 -7.07 23.17
CA ILE A 156 -18.07 -7.77 21.90
C ILE A 156 -19.44 -8.46 21.83
N THR A 157 -20.25 -8.39 22.89
CA THR A 157 -21.58 -9.00 22.92
C THR A 157 -22.54 -8.50 21.82
N PRO A 158 -22.47 -7.23 21.34
CA PRO A 158 -23.32 -6.78 20.24
C PRO A 158 -23.13 -7.57 18.93
N LEU A 159 -21.97 -8.21 18.74
CA LEU A 159 -21.66 -9.01 17.56
C LEU A 159 -22.36 -10.37 17.54
N LYS A 160 -22.91 -10.83 18.68
CA LYS A 160 -23.65 -12.11 18.81
C LYS A 160 -22.87 -13.31 18.22
N ILE A 161 -21.56 -13.33 18.41
CA ILE A 161 -20.69 -14.40 17.91
C ILE A 161 -21.00 -15.68 18.69
N LYS A 162 -21.26 -16.79 17.97
CA LYS A 162 -21.41 -18.10 18.60
C LYS A 162 -20.07 -18.50 19.26
N PRO A 163 -20.06 -19.06 20.48
CA PRO A 163 -18.81 -19.46 21.13
C PRO A 163 -17.92 -20.37 20.29
N THR A 164 -18.49 -21.25 19.47
CA THR A 164 -17.75 -22.13 18.54
C THR A 164 -17.03 -21.40 17.40
N ASN A 165 -17.42 -20.16 17.12
CA ASN A 165 -16.86 -19.32 16.06
C ASN A 165 -15.95 -18.23 16.62
N LEU A 166 -15.94 -18.05 17.94
CA LEU A 166 -15.04 -17.12 18.61
C LEU A 166 -13.64 -17.74 18.64
N PHE A 167 -12.65 -16.94 18.26
CA PHE A 167 -11.25 -17.38 18.32
C PHE A 167 -10.75 -17.46 19.77
N GLU A 168 -9.64 -18.17 19.97
CA GLU A 168 -9.02 -18.30 21.30
C GLU A 168 -8.42 -16.96 21.79
N ASP A 169 -7.91 -16.15 20.85
CA ASP A 169 -7.44 -14.79 21.08
C ASP A 169 -7.72 -13.94 19.85
N ILE A 170 -7.42 -12.64 19.92
CA ILE A 170 -7.46 -11.74 18.77
C ILE A 170 -6.39 -12.18 17.76
N ALA A 171 -6.85 -12.56 16.57
CA ALA A 171 -6.01 -12.90 15.43
C ALA A 171 -5.65 -11.64 14.60
N PHE A 172 -4.44 -11.61 14.06
CA PHE A 172 -3.95 -10.56 13.18
C PHE A 172 -3.61 -11.10 11.79
N GLY A 173 -3.54 -10.22 10.80
CA GLY A 173 -3.09 -10.56 9.44
C GLY A 173 -4.18 -10.96 8.45
N GLY A 174 -5.44 -11.05 8.89
CA GLY A 174 -6.59 -11.15 7.98
C GLY A 174 -6.66 -9.92 7.07
N VAL A 175 -6.59 -8.72 7.65
CA VAL A 175 -6.47 -7.47 6.90
C VAL A 175 -5.13 -6.82 7.24
N THR A 176 -4.29 -6.65 6.23
CA THR A 176 -3.08 -5.84 6.21
C THR A 176 -3.21 -4.86 5.04
N LYS A 177 -3.50 -3.61 5.36
CA LYS A 177 -3.69 -2.54 4.37
C LYS A 177 -2.59 -1.49 4.55
N TYR A 178 -2.00 -1.03 3.46
CA TYR A 178 -1.13 0.14 3.43
C TYR A 178 -1.82 1.31 2.75
N GLU A 179 -1.47 2.51 3.16
CA GLU A 179 -1.87 3.75 2.50
C GLU A 179 -0.78 4.81 2.66
N VAL A 180 -0.64 5.65 1.63
CA VAL A 180 0.12 6.90 1.72
C VAL A 180 -0.89 8.03 1.79
N LYS A 181 -0.90 8.75 2.90
CA LYS A 181 -1.85 9.83 3.16
C LYS A 181 -1.14 10.98 3.88
N ASP A 182 -1.39 12.21 3.43
CA ASP A 182 -0.83 13.42 4.04
C ASP A 182 0.70 13.33 4.22
N HIS A 183 1.41 12.81 3.20
CA HIS A 183 2.85 12.57 3.20
C HIS A 183 3.33 11.60 4.30
N GLN A 184 2.49 10.65 4.72
CA GLN A 184 2.83 9.63 5.70
C GLN A 184 2.50 8.24 5.18
N LEU A 185 3.39 7.30 5.48
CA LEU A 185 3.13 5.88 5.29
C LEU A 185 2.39 5.32 6.51
N ILE A 186 1.25 4.69 6.26
CA ILE A 186 0.37 4.12 7.27
C ILE A 186 0.08 2.67 6.92
N ALA A 187 0.12 1.79 7.91
CA ALA A 187 -0.44 0.44 7.81
C ALA A 187 -1.63 0.27 8.77
N THR A 188 -2.64 -0.46 8.33
CA THR A 188 -3.81 -0.83 9.12
C THR A 188 -3.92 -2.35 9.20
N ILE A 189 -3.92 -2.88 10.41
CA ILE A 189 -4.04 -4.31 10.70
C ILE A 189 -5.36 -4.59 11.41
N SER A 190 -6.15 -5.56 10.96
CA SER A 190 -7.37 -5.94 11.68
C SER A 190 -7.08 -6.73 12.96
N GLY A 191 -7.87 -6.45 14.01
CA GLY A 191 -8.02 -7.33 15.16
C GLY A 191 -9.25 -8.22 14.96
N GLN A 192 -9.04 -9.45 14.50
CA GLN A 192 -10.09 -10.39 14.14
C GLN A 192 -10.39 -11.34 15.30
N ILE A 193 -11.67 -11.57 15.60
CA ILE A 193 -12.12 -12.42 16.72
C ILE A 193 -13.03 -13.57 16.28
N SER A 194 -13.44 -13.58 15.01
CA SER A 194 -14.12 -14.70 14.34
C SER A 194 -13.92 -14.58 12.82
N PRO A 195 -14.31 -15.55 11.97
CA PRO A 195 -14.07 -15.49 10.53
C PRO A 195 -14.53 -14.20 9.83
N ALA A 196 -15.58 -13.54 10.34
CA ALA A 196 -16.08 -12.27 9.81
C ALA A 196 -16.27 -11.18 10.89
N GLY A 197 -15.79 -11.43 12.12
CA GLY A 197 -15.97 -10.52 13.26
C GLY A 197 -14.66 -9.85 13.65
N PHE A 198 -14.72 -8.53 13.83
CA PHE A 198 -13.57 -7.69 14.15
C PHE A 198 -13.85 -6.85 15.39
N VAL A 199 -12.90 -6.83 16.32
CA VAL A 199 -12.96 -5.93 17.48
C VAL A 199 -12.55 -4.50 17.09
N GLY A 200 -11.74 -4.36 16.05
CA GLY A 200 -11.29 -3.08 15.53
C GLY A 200 -10.06 -3.25 14.65
N GLN A 201 -9.28 -2.18 14.54
CA GLN A 201 -8.07 -2.12 13.74
C GLN A 201 -6.93 -1.40 14.47
N PHE A 202 -5.70 -1.78 14.14
CA PHE A 202 -4.47 -1.19 14.62
C PHE A 202 -3.87 -0.35 13.51
N VAL A 203 -3.74 0.95 13.76
CA VAL A 203 -3.17 1.90 12.82
C VAL A 203 -1.73 2.17 13.22
N ILE A 204 -0.81 1.84 12.33
CA ILE A 204 0.63 2.04 12.49
C ILE A 204 1.03 3.20 11.58
N VAL A 205 1.56 4.26 12.16
CA VAL A 205 2.19 5.35 11.41
C VAL A 205 3.70 5.08 11.39
N TYR A 206 4.30 5.15 10.21
CA TYR A 206 5.74 4.93 10.04
C TYR A 206 6.51 6.26 10.06
N GLU A 207 7.76 6.19 10.50
CA GLU A 207 8.77 7.23 10.33
C GLU A 207 10.05 6.65 9.73
N TYR A 208 10.79 7.47 8.99
CA TYR A 208 12.10 7.09 8.48
C TYR A 208 13.16 7.27 9.56
N ARG A 209 13.74 6.15 10.04
CA ARG A 209 14.80 6.12 11.05
C ARG A 209 15.76 4.98 10.76
N ASP A 210 17.05 5.19 11.03
CA ASP A 210 18.09 4.17 10.83
C ASP A 210 18.10 3.58 9.41
N LYS A 211 17.82 4.43 8.42
CA LYS A 211 17.78 4.11 6.98
C LYS A 211 16.61 3.22 6.52
N MET A 212 15.56 3.08 7.33
CA MET A 212 14.36 2.32 6.99
C MET A 212 13.10 2.94 7.60
N TYR A 213 11.91 2.53 7.14
CA TYR A 213 10.65 2.94 7.76
C TYR A 213 10.33 2.02 8.95
N GLN A 214 10.26 2.60 10.14
CA GLN A 214 9.95 1.91 11.39
C GLN A 214 8.67 2.49 12.00
N ALA A 215 8.03 1.75 12.90
CA ALA A 215 6.84 2.24 13.60
C ALA A 215 7.17 3.47 14.46
N LYS A 216 6.47 4.58 14.20
CA LYS A 216 6.46 5.78 15.05
C LYS A 216 5.41 5.66 16.15
N SER A 217 4.21 5.21 15.79
CA SER A 217 3.10 5.01 16.71
C SER A 217 2.23 3.84 16.29
N ILE A 218 1.51 3.29 17.27
CA ILE A 218 0.48 2.27 17.09
C ILE A 218 -0.75 2.76 17.86
N GLU A 219 -1.89 2.85 17.18
CA GLU A 219 -3.15 3.23 17.79
C GLU A 219 -4.21 2.17 17.52
N PHE A 220 -5.02 1.87 18.54
CA PHE A 220 -6.18 1.00 18.37
C PHE A 220 -7.43 1.84 18.12
N GLN A 221 -8.18 1.48 17.08
CA GLN A 221 -9.48 2.05 16.73
C GLN A 221 -10.52 0.94 16.77
N THR A 222 -11.55 1.11 17.60
CA THR A 222 -12.65 0.14 17.72
C THR A 222 -13.48 0.06 16.45
N SER A 223 -14.04 -1.11 16.17
CA SER A 223 -15.10 -1.24 15.18
C SER A 223 -16.25 -0.28 15.49
N PRO A 224 -16.85 0.41 14.49
CA PRO A 224 -17.90 1.41 14.72
C PRO A 224 -19.10 0.92 15.53
N ASP A 225 -19.40 -0.37 15.44
CA ASP A 225 -20.53 -1.01 16.12
C ASP A 225 -20.23 -1.37 17.59
N LEU A 226 -18.99 -1.17 18.05
CA LEU A 226 -18.52 -1.55 19.39
C LEU A 226 -18.18 -0.33 20.24
N ARG A 227 -18.15 -0.54 21.56
CA ARG A 227 -17.87 0.51 22.53
C ARG A 227 -16.78 0.08 23.50
N PHE A 228 -15.99 1.06 23.94
CA PHE A 228 -15.09 0.88 25.06
C PHE A 228 -15.88 0.71 26.36
N ILE A 229 -15.34 -0.12 27.26
CA ILE A 229 -15.85 -0.35 28.60
C ILE A 229 -14.74 -0.11 29.63
N ASN A 230 -15.15 0.25 30.85
CA ASN A 230 -14.22 0.54 31.96
C ASN A 230 -13.73 -0.75 32.65
#